data_AF-A0A1M7IUH0-F1
#
_entry.id   AF-A0A1M7IUH0-F1
#
_cell.length_a   1.000
_cell.length_b   1.000
_cell.length_c   1.000
_cell.angle_alpha   90.00
_cell.angle_beta   90.00
_cell.angle_gamma   90.00
#
_symmetry.space_group_name_H-M   'P 1'
#
loop_
_entity.id
_entity.type
_entity.pdbx_description
1 polymer ?
#
loop_
_entity_poly.entity_id
_entity_poly.type
_entity_poly.pdbx_seq_one_letter_code
_entity_poly.pdbx_strand_id
1 'polypeptide(L)'
;MIAERHRFIVKTVAEVCFEPGDSMSNDTASAMDYNAHEQTYEGFINFSKVGTVAVLNIVLCLILFAFGGTAATVFGWLMLIANLIATAVGLALGEKGWIAPSAVFVLSGLLAILTV
;
A
#
# COMPACT_ATOMS: atom_id res chain seq x y z
N MET A 1 -39.95 50.16 -26.56
CA MET A 1 -38.70 49.75 -27.22
C MET A 1 -37.66 49.15 -26.26
N ILE A 2 -37.49 49.64 -25.02
CA ILE A 2 -36.53 49.08 -24.04
C ILE A 2 -37.00 47.74 -23.42
N ALA A 3 -38.30 47.58 -23.18
CA ALA A 3 -38.86 46.38 -22.56
C ALA A 3 -38.77 45.11 -23.45
N GLU A 4 -38.79 45.26 -24.77
CA GLU A 4 -38.64 44.12 -25.70
C GLU A 4 -37.18 43.68 -25.82
N ARG A 5 -36.22 44.61 -25.73
CA ARG A 5 -34.79 44.31 -25.75
C ARG A 5 -34.37 43.49 -24.53
N HIS A 6 -34.94 43.75 -23.36
CA HIS A 6 -34.71 42.92 -22.17
C HIS A 6 -35.29 41.51 -22.31
N ARG A 7 -36.48 41.38 -22.91
CA ARG A 7 -37.12 40.08 -23.11
C ARG A 7 -36.34 39.22 -24.12
N PHE A 8 -35.74 39.85 -25.14
CA PHE A 8 -34.85 39.19 -26.11
C PHE A 8 -33.54 38.74 -25.47
N ILE A 9 -32.87 39.60 -24.69
CA ILE A 9 -31.62 39.25 -23.99
C ILE A 9 -31.85 38.10 -23.00
N VAL A 10 -32.93 38.13 -22.22
CA VAL A 10 -33.24 37.05 -21.28
C VAL A 10 -33.53 35.73 -22.00
N LYS A 11 -34.15 35.76 -23.19
CA LYS A 11 -34.39 34.55 -23.99
C LYS A 11 -33.11 33.99 -24.58
N THR A 12 -32.24 34.83 -25.13
CA THR A 12 -30.93 34.41 -25.68
C THR A 12 -29.98 33.93 -24.58
N VAL A 13 -29.95 34.57 -23.40
CA VAL A 13 -29.17 34.09 -22.25
C VAL A 13 -29.73 32.78 -21.70
N ALA A 14 -31.05 32.60 -21.67
CA ALA A 14 -31.65 31.32 -21.32
C ALA A 14 -31.29 30.22 -22.34
N GLU A 15 -31.24 30.51 -23.64
CA GLU A 15 -30.83 29.55 -24.69
C GLU A 15 -29.32 29.23 -24.66
N VAL A 16 -28.47 30.15 -24.21
CA VAL A 16 -27.02 29.92 -24.05
C VAL A 16 -26.69 29.22 -22.72
N CYS A 17 -27.46 29.45 -21.65
CA CYS A 17 -27.32 28.72 -20.37
C CYS A 17 -28.09 27.38 -20.36
N PHE A 18 -29.09 27.24 -21.22
CA PHE A 18 -29.88 26.04 -21.46
C PHE A 18 -29.75 25.71 -22.95
N GLU A 19 -28.52 25.53 -23.43
CA GLU A 19 -28.36 24.45 -24.38
C GLU A 19 -28.83 23.19 -23.63
N PRO A 20 -29.72 22.35 -24.18
CA PRO A 20 -29.71 20.95 -23.85
C PRO A 20 -28.38 20.38 -24.37
N GLY A 21 -27.26 20.88 -23.83
CA GLY A 21 -26.13 20.08 -23.51
C GLY A 21 -26.64 19.07 -22.51
N ASP A 22 -27.28 18.04 -23.04
CA ASP A 22 -26.87 16.68 -22.79
C ASP A 22 -25.38 16.78 -22.50
N SER A 23 -25.06 16.80 -21.20
CA SER A 23 -23.70 16.82 -20.77
C SER A 23 -23.10 15.61 -21.44
N MET A 24 -22.37 15.87 -22.51
CA MET A 24 -21.41 14.99 -23.11
C MET A 24 -20.25 14.83 -22.10
N SER A 25 -20.58 14.46 -20.86
CA SER A 25 -19.89 13.45 -20.08
C SER A 25 -20.27 12.06 -20.61
N ASN A 26 -20.48 11.95 -21.93
CA ASN A 26 -20.51 10.69 -22.63
C ASN A 26 -19.09 10.11 -22.52
N ASP A 27 -18.96 9.16 -21.60
CA ASP A 27 -18.04 8.03 -21.68
C ASP A 27 -16.54 8.34 -21.86
N THR A 28 -16.05 9.44 -21.27
CA THR A 28 -14.60 9.61 -21.03
C THR A 28 -14.26 10.16 -19.64
N ALA A 29 -15.21 10.21 -18.71
CA ALA A 29 -14.83 9.87 -17.34
C ALA A 29 -14.41 8.42 -17.47
N SER A 30 -13.10 8.21 -17.65
CA SER A 30 -12.54 6.92 -17.98
C SER A 30 -13.27 5.88 -17.17
N ALA A 31 -13.76 4.83 -17.82
CA ALA A 31 -13.86 3.55 -17.16
C ALA A 31 -12.43 3.21 -16.71
N MET A 32 -11.99 3.92 -15.67
CA MET A 32 -10.78 3.76 -14.94
C MET A 32 -10.95 2.34 -14.44
N ASP A 33 -10.16 1.44 -15.02
CA ASP A 33 -10.30 0.01 -14.80
C ASP A 33 -10.18 -0.27 -13.30
N TYR A 34 -11.34 -0.33 -12.64
CA TYR A 34 -11.44 -0.44 -11.19
C TYR A 34 -10.80 -1.75 -10.71
N ASN A 35 -10.80 -2.79 -11.56
CA ASN A 35 -10.12 -4.05 -11.26
C ASN A 35 -8.60 -3.85 -11.18
N ALA A 36 -8.02 -3.05 -12.08
CA ALA A 36 -6.60 -2.72 -12.02
C ALA A 36 -6.25 -1.87 -10.78
N HIS A 37 -7.15 -0.99 -10.35
CA HIS A 37 -6.99 -0.24 -9.10
C HIS A 37 -7.06 -1.15 -7.87
N GLU A 38 -8.03 -2.06 -7.80
CA GLU A 38 -8.21 -2.98 -6.68
C GLU A 38 -7.02 -3.93 -6.53
N GLN A 39 -6.52 -4.51 -7.64
CA GLN A 39 -5.30 -5.34 -7.62
C GLN A 39 -4.07 -4.59 -7.10
N THR A 40 -3.91 -3.33 -7.48
CA THR A 40 -2.77 -2.52 -7.03
C THR A 40 -2.89 -2.19 -5.54
N TYR A 41 -4.11 -1.91 -5.05
CA TYR A 41 -4.38 -1.68 -3.64
C TYR A 41 -4.09 -2.92 -2.79
N GLU A 42 -4.56 -4.10 -3.21
CA GLU A 42 -4.27 -5.36 -2.52
C GLU A 42 -2.77 -5.67 -2.50
N GLY A 43 -2.08 -5.43 -3.62
CA GLY A 43 -0.63 -5.55 -3.72
C GLY A 43 0.10 -4.62 -2.75
N PHE A 44 -0.30 -3.34 -2.69
CA PHE A 44 0.28 -2.36 -1.77
C PHE A 44 0.06 -2.74 -0.30
N ILE A 45 -1.17 -3.14 0.06
CA ILE A 45 -1.51 -3.55 1.43
C ILE A 45 -0.69 -4.78 1.85
N ASN A 46 -0.55 -5.77 0.98
CA ASN A 46 0.23 -6.97 1.28
C ASN A 46 1.74 -6.65 1.38
N PHE A 47 2.26 -5.77 0.50
CA PHE A 47 3.64 -5.27 0.60
C PHE A 47 3.88 -4.53 1.91
N SER A 48 3.00 -3.62 2.32
CA SER A 48 3.14 -2.88 3.57
C SER A 48 3.11 -3.82 4.79
N LYS A 49 2.21 -4.82 4.82
CA LYS A 49 2.15 -5.81 5.91
C LYS A 49 3.46 -6.59 6.03
N VAL A 50 3.96 -7.15 4.93
CA VAL A 50 5.22 -7.90 4.92
C VAL A 50 6.41 -6.99 5.23
N GLY A 51 6.43 -5.78 4.67
CA GLY A 51 7.48 -4.79 4.87
C GLY A 51 7.62 -4.33 6.32
N THR A 52 6.51 -4.05 7.02
CA THR A 52 6.56 -3.67 8.44
C THR A 52 7.14 -4.79 9.30
N VAL A 53 6.74 -6.04 9.08
CA VAL A 53 7.29 -7.18 9.83
C VAL A 53 8.78 -7.39 9.53
N ALA A 54 9.17 -7.25 8.26
CA ALA A 54 10.57 -7.36 7.84
C ALA A 54 11.46 -6.31 8.52
N VAL A 55 10.99 -5.06 8.61
CA VAL A 55 11.71 -3.97 9.29
C VAL A 55 11.86 -4.26 10.78
N LEU A 56 10.79 -4.70 11.45
CA LEU A 56 10.84 -5.08 12.87
C LEU A 56 11.86 -6.19 13.12
N ASN A 57 11.93 -7.19 12.22
CA ASN A 57 12.88 -8.29 12.35
C ASN A 57 14.34 -7.84 12.11
N ILE A 58 14.57 -6.87 11.22
CA ILE A 58 15.89 -6.24 11.05
C ILE A 58 16.31 -5.51 12.33
N VAL A 59 15.42 -4.73 12.94
CA VAL A 59 15.71 -4.05 14.22
C VAL A 59 16.06 -5.07 15.30
N LEU A 60 15.35 -6.20 15.35
CA LEU A 60 15.62 -7.28 16.28
C LEU A 60 16.98 -7.95 16.05
N CYS A 61 17.37 -8.16 14.80
CA CYS A 61 18.71 -8.63 14.45
C CYS A 61 19.80 -7.62 14.85
N LEU A 62 19.55 -6.32 14.71
CA LEU A 62 20.49 -5.29 15.17
C LEU A 62 20.69 -5.31 16.69
N ILE A 63 19.64 -5.59 17.47
CA ILE A 63 19.73 -5.75 18.93
C ILE A 63 20.61 -6.97 19.28
N LEU A 64 20.42 -8.10 18.59
CA LEU A 64 21.25 -9.30 18.76
C LEU A 64 22.75 -9.02 18.48
N PHE A 65 23.06 -8.18 17.50
CA PHE A 65 24.43 -7.79 17.20
C PHE A 65 25.00 -6.74 18.16
N ALA A 66 24.18 -5.80 18.63
CA ALA A 66 24.64 -4.69 19.46
C ALA A 66 24.84 -5.09 20.93
N PHE A 67 23.99 -5.97 21.46
CA PHE A 67 23.98 -6.33 22.89
C PHE A 67 24.27 -7.81 23.17
N GLY A 68 24.28 -8.67 22.16
CA GLY A 68 24.49 -10.09 22.33
C GLY A 68 25.97 -10.52 22.30
N GLY A 69 26.29 -11.62 23.00
CA GLY A 69 27.62 -12.23 22.97
C GLY A 69 27.94 -12.99 21.67
N THR A 70 29.04 -13.74 21.62
CA THR A 70 29.47 -14.51 20.43
C THR A 70 28.40 -15.46 19.88
N ALA A 71 27.57 -16.06 20.74
CA ALA A 71 26.45 -16.91 20.31
C ALA A 71 25.36 -16.10 19.58
N ALA A 72 25.00 -14.93 20.10
CA ALA A 72 23.99 -14.06 19.51
C ALA A 72 24.45 -13.50 18.15
N THR A 73 25.74 -13.27 17.94
CA THR A 73 26.28 -12.85 16.64
C THR A 73 26.12 -13.93 15.57
N VAL A 74 26.35 -15.20 15.91
CA VAL A 74 26.18 -16.33 14.97
C VAL A 74 24.70 -16.53 14.63
N PHE A 75 23.83 -16.53 15.64
CA PHE A 75 22.38 -16.63 15.41
C PHE A 75 21.81 -15.40 14.70
N GLY A 76 22.37 -14.20 14.92
CA GLY A 76 21.98 -12.98 14.23
C GLY A 76 22.21 -13.06 12.72
N TRP A 77 23.34 -13.63 12.27
CA TRP A 77 23.58 -13.86 10.84
C TRP A 77 22.61 -14.86 10.23
N LEU A 78 22.32 -15.96 10.93
CA LEU A 78 21.35 -16.96 10.48
C LEU A 78 19.94 -16.37 10.39
N MET A 79 19.51 -15.60 11.39
CA MET A 79 18.19 -14.97 11.40
C MET A 79 18.05 -13.83 10.39
N LEU A 80 19.13 -13.12 10.07
CA LEU A 80 19.13 -12.10 9.02
C LEU A 80 18.92 -12.73 7.64
N ILE A 81 19.62 -13.84 7.34
CA ILE A 81 19.42 -14.60 6.10
C ILE A 81 18.01 -15.19 6.06
N ALA A 82 17.54 -15.77 7.17
CA ALA A 82 16.18 -16.29 7.27
C ALA A 82 15.12 -15.18 7.07
N ASN A 83 15.36 -13.97 7.57
CA ASN A 83 14.47 -12.83 7.37
C ASN A 83 14.41 -12.38 5.90
N LEU A 84 15.55 -12.37 5.19
CA LEU A 84 15.57 -12.05 3.76
C LEU A 84 14.78 -13.08 2.94
N ILE A 85 14.95 -14.37 3.25
CA ILE A 85 14.21 -15.45 2.59
C ILE A 85 12.72 -15.36 2.94
N ALA A 86 12.37 -15.18 4.20
CA ALA A 86 10.98 -15.08 4.65
C ALA A 86 10.26 -13.84 4.09
N THR A 87 10.98 -12.73 3.91
CA THR A 87 10.44 -11.52 3.27
C THR A 87 10.23 -11.76 1.78
N ALA A 88 11.19 -12.40 1.10
CA ALA A 88 11.06 -12.75 -0.32
C ALA A 88 9.88 -13.72 -0.56
N VAL A 89 9.74 -14.74 0.29
CA VAL A 89 8.62 -15.69 0.26
C VAL A 89 7.30 -15.01 0.63
N GLY A 90 7.31 -14.09 1.60
CA GLY A 90 6.13 -13.32 2.00
C GLY A 90 5.62 -12.40 0.89
N LEU A 91 6.52 -11.82 0.09
CA LEU A 91 6.17 -11.02 -1.08
C LEU A 91 5.61 -11.88 -2.23
N ALA A 92 6.07 -13.13 -2.37
CA ALA A 92 5.61 -14.03 -3.43
C ALA A 92 4.24 -14.69 -3.15
N LEU A 93 3.83 -14.82 -1.88
CA LEU A 93 2.62 -15.54 -1.47
C LEU A 93 1.36 -14.66 -1.29
N GLY A 94 1.42 -13.36 -1.59
CA GLY A 94 0.26 -12.47 -1.62
C GLY A 94 -0.51 -12.40 -0.29
N GLU A 95 -1.81 -12.71 -0.32
CA GLU A 95 -2.77 -12.49 0.78
C GLU A 95 -2.38 -13.11 2.14
N LYS A 96 -1.64 -14.22 2.14
CA LYS A 96 -1.21 -14.93 3.35
C LYS A 96 0.30 -14.86 3.59
N GLY A 97 1.01 -14.06 2.81
CA GLY A 97 2.46 -13.91 2.86
C GLY A 97 3.01 -13.37 4.18
N TRP A 98 2.17 -12.80 5.05
CA TRP A 98 2.58 -12.28 6.36
C TRP A 98 2.96 -13.38 7.38
N ILE A 99 2.51 -14.62 7.18
CA ILE A 99 2.72 -15.71 8.14
C ILE A 99 4.20 -16.11 8.19
N ALA A 100 4.87 -16.23 7.05
CA ALA A 100 6.28 -16.59 6.98
C ALA A 100 7.20 -15.59 7.72
N PRO A 101 7.16 -14.27 7.45
CA PRO A 101 7.98 -13.30 8.16
C PRO A 101 7.57 -13.13 9.63
N SER A 102 6.28 -13.29 9.98
CA SER A 102 5.86 -13.24 11.39
C SER A 102 6.39 -14.42 12.23
N ALA A 103 6.50 -15.61 11.64
CA ALA A 103 7.10 -16.76 12.30
C ALA A 103 8.59 -16.52 12.59
N VAL A 104 9.34 -15.97 11.62
CA VAL A 104 10.75 -15.61 11.83
C VAL A 104 10.87 -14.49 12.87
N PHE A 105 9.97 -13.51 12.87
CA PHE A 105 9.98 -12.44 13.89
C PHE A 105 9.81 -12.98 15.31
N VAL A 106 8.86 -13.89 15.53
CA VAL A 106 8.65 -14.50 16.87
C VAL A 106 9.88 -15.31 17.28
N LEU A 107 10.48 -16.05 16.36
CA LEU A 107 11.63 -16.91 16.64
C LEU A 107 12.90 -16.10 16.92
N SER A 108 13.15 -15.04 16.13
CA SER A 108 14.20 -14.04 16.40
C SER A 108 13.96 -13.33 17.72
N GLY A 109 12.72 -12.95 18.03
CA GLY A 109 12.32 -12.32 19.29
C GLY A 109 12.64 -13.18 20.51
N LEU A 110 12.30 -14.47 20.43
CA LEU A 110 12.55 -15.42 21.50
C LEU A 110 14.06 -15.67 21.71
N LEU A 111 14.81 -15.77 20.61
CA LEU A 111 16.27 -15.88 20.67
C LEU A 111 16.91 -14.62 21.26
N ALA A 112 16.42 -13.43 20.90
CA ALA A 112 16.93 -12.19 21.46
C ALA A 112 16.72 -12.15 22.99
N ILE A 113 15.56 -12.55 23.50
CA ILE A 113 15.31 -12.59 24.96
C ILE A 113 16.23 -13.59 25.67
N LEU A 114 16.59 -14.71 25.04
CA LEU A 114 17.43 -15.75 25.66
C LEU A 114 18.93 -15.49 25.55
N THR A 115 19.36 -14.68 24.58
CA THR A 115 20.79 -14.54 24.23
C THR A 115 21.36 -13.14 24.45
N VAL A 116 20.50 -12.15 24.69
CA VAL A 116 20.84 -10.78 25.13
C VAL A 116 20.54 -10.65 26.60
#